data_AF-N9P5E2-F1
#
_entry.id   AF-N9P5E2-F1
#
_cell.length_a   1.000
_cell.length_b   1.000
_cell.length_c   1.000
_cell.angle_alpha   90.00
_cell.angle_beta   90.00
_cell.angle_gamma   90.00
#
_symmetry.space_group_name_H-M   'P 1'
#
loop_
_entity.id
_entity.type
_entity.pdbx_description
1 polymer ?
#
loop_
_entity_poly.entity_id
_entity_poly.type
_entity_poly.pdbx_seq_one_letter_code
_entity_poly.pdbx_strand_id
1 'polypeptide(L)'
;MVYGLDARKAQSGETILRLKQALAEHLILIFRNQSLDDLQYLAFATYFGSIFRPDADTPVLASKTDTGTPPDVVPVSNAVGQGDYTGHGELAPHADHQWTPLPVTAHYL
;
A
#
# COMPACT_ATOMS: atom_id res chain seq x y z
N MET A 1 10.54 10.21 -10.11
CA MET A 1 9.29 10.46 -10.88
C MET A 1 9.20 9.44 -12.00
N VAL A 2 8.03 8.85 -12.26
CA VAL A 2 7.79 7.90 -13.36
C VAL A 2 6.86 8.54 -14.39
N TYR A 3 7.20 8.40 -15.68
CA TYR A 3 6.44 8.97 -16.80
C TYR A 3 6.03 7.87 -17.79
N GLY A 4 4.92 8.09 -18.50
CA GLY A 4 4.47 7.20 -19.57
C GLY A 4 3.90 5.84 -19.12
N LEU A 5 3.70 5.65 -17.81
CA LEU A 5 3.08 4.46 -17.25
C LEU A 5 1.57 4.66 -17.03
N ASP A 6 0.77 3.70 -17.50
CA ASP A 6 -0.66 3.61 -17.17
C ASP A 6 -0.88 2.41 -16.25
N ALA A 7 -0.97 2.65 -14.94
CA ALA A 7 -1.06 1.59 -13.93
C ALA A 7 -2.40 0.84 -13.93
N ARG A 8 -3.40 1.31 -14.71
CA ARG A 8 -4.68 0.61 -14.92
C ARG A 8 -4.54 -0.63 -15.80
N LYS A 9 -3.39 -0.79 -16.46
CA LYS A 9 -3.12 -1.87 -17.42
C LYS A 9 -2.07 -2.82 -16.88
N ALA A 10 -2.10 -4.05 -17.38
CA ALA A 10 -1.01 -4.99 -17.16
C ALA A 10 0.30 -4.43 -17.73
N GLN A 11 1.36 -4.52 -16.95
CA GLN A 11 2.70 -4.06 -17.34
C GLN A 11 3.52 -5.22 -17.88
N SER A 12 4.46 -4.91 -18.77
CA SER A 12 5.45 -5.90 -19.22
C SER A 12 6.40 -6.26 -18.09
N GLY A 13 6.95 -7.48 -18.12
CA GLY A 13 7.96 -7.91 -17.14
C GLY A 13 9.19 -7.00 -17.14
N GLU A 14 9.58 -6.46 -18.29
CA GLU A 14 10.68 -5.51 -18.42
C GLU A 14 10.38 -4.19 -17.69
N THR A 15 9.18 -3.65 -17.87
CA THR A 15 8.72 -2.45 -17.17
C THR A 15 8.76 -2.66 -15.65
N ILE A 16 8.23 -3.79 -15.17
CA ILE A 16 8.22 -4.10 -13.74
C ILE A 16 9.64 -4.26 -13.17
N LEU A 17 10.55 -4.92 -13.90
CA LEU A 17 11.94 -5.03 -13.48
C LEU A 17 12.59 -3.66 -13.31
N ARG A 18 12.41 -2.76 -14.27
CA ARG A 18 12.92 -1.39 -14.20
C ARG A 18 12.33 -0.62 -13.02
N LEU A 19 11.03 -0.78 -12.74
CA LEU A 19 10.40 -0.16 -11.58
C LEU A 19 10.96 -0.70 -10.26
N LYS A 20 11.21 -2.00 -10.14
CA LYS A 20 11.84 -2.60 -8.94
C LYS A 20 13.25 -2.08 -8.71
N GLN A 21 14.05 -1.98 -9.78
CA GLN A 21 15.40 -1.42 -9.71
C GLN A 21 15.36 0.07 -9.31
N ALA A 22 14.48 0.85 -9.94
CA ALA A 22 14.31 2.26 -9.62
C ALA A 22 13.82 2.46 -8.17
N LEU A 23 12.94 1.60 -7.67
CA LEU A 23 12.51 1.65 -6.27
C LEU A 23 13.66 1.36 -5.31
N ALA A 24 14.50 0.36 -5.61
CA ALA A 24 15.68 0.04 -4.81
C ALA A 24 16.72 1.17 -4.80
N GLU A 25 16.88 1.88 -5.92
CA GLU A 25 17.85 2.99 -6.05
C GLU A 25 17.34 4.31 -5.45
N HIS A 26 16.06 4.62 -5.64
CA HIS A 26 15.50 5.93 -5.30
C HIS A 26 14.61 5.93 -4.06
N LEU A 27 14.26 4.76 -3.52
CA LEU A 27 13.42 4.52 -2.34
C LEU A 27 11.95 4.96 -2.49
N ILE A 28 11.67 5.97 -3.31
CA ILE A 28 10.34 6.53 -3.55
C ILE A 28 10.13 6.71 -5.06
N LEU A 29 9.04 6.14 -5.56
CA LEU A 29 8.56 6.37 -6.92
C LEU A 29 7.24 7.14 -6.88
N ILE A 30 7.14 8.17 -7.73
CA ILE A 30 5.94 9.01 -7.83
C ILE A 30 5.35 8.83 -9.23
N PHE A 31 4.10 8.35 -9.29
CA PHE A 31 3.32 8.15 -10.50
C PHE A 31 2.24 9.23 -10.58
N ARG A 32 2.36 10.16 -11.53
CA ARG A 32 1.40 11.26 -11.68
C ARG A 32 0.20 10.82 -12.52
N ASN A 33 -0.92 11.50 -12.30
CA ASN A 33 -2.15 11.37 -13.11
C ASN A 33 -2.69 9.93 -13.19
N GLN A 34 -2.56 9.18 -12.09
CA GLN A 34 -3.19 7.86 -11.95
C GLN A 34 -4.53 8.04 -11.24
N SER A 35 -5.55 7.33 -11.72
CA SER A 35 -6.84 7.18 -11.05
C SER A 35 -7.17 5.70 -11.15
N LEU A 36 -7.02 5.00 -10.03
CA LEU A 36 -7.18 3.55 -9.91
C LEU A 36 -8.37 3.25 -9.00
N ASP A 37 -9.14 2.24 -9.36
CA ASP A 37 -10.02 1.57 -8.38
C ASP A 37 -9.20 0.59 -7.52
N ASP A 38 -9.80 0.07 -6.44
CA ASP A 38 -9.12 -0.83 -5.50
C ASP A 38 -8.55 -2.09 -6.19
N LEU A 39 -9.26 -2.64 -7.19
CA LEU A 39 -8.80 -3.83 -7.91
C LEU A 39 -7.57 -3.53 -8.76
N GLN A 40 -7.55 -2.38 -9.45
CA GLN A 40 -6.40 -1.91 -10.21
C GLN A 40 -5.23 -1.58 -9.28
N TYR A 41 -5.52 -1.02 -8.11
CA TYR A 41 -4.52 -0.72 -7.09
C TYR A 41 -3.81 -1.99 -6.60
N LEU A 42 -4.59 -2.99 -6.22
CA LEU A 42 -4.07 -4.29 -5.77
C LEU A 42 -3.32 -5.02 -6.89
N ALA A 43 -3.87 -5.03 -8.11
CA ALA A 43 -3.20 -5.63 -9.26
C ALA A 43 -1.84 -4.99 -9.54
N PHE A 44 -1.72 -3.66 -9.41
CA PHE A 44 -0.44 -2.99 -9.58
C PHE A 44 0.52 -3.26 -8.41
N ALA A 45 0.07 -3.17 -7.17
CA ALA A 45 0.89 -3.40 -5.97
C ALA A 45 1.49 -4.83 -5.94
N THR A 46 0.73 -5.83 -6.40
CA THR A 46 1.19 -7.24 -6.40
C THR A 46 2.39 -7.50 -7.30
N TYR A 47 2.74 -6.60 -8.23
CA TYR A 47 3.99 -6.72 -8.98
C TYR A 47 5.23 -6.70 -8.07
N PHE A 48 5.13 -6.08 -6.90
CA PHE A 48 6.26 -5.83 -6.00
C PHE A 48 6.29 -6.78 -4.79
N GLY A 49 5.25 -7.58 -4.57
CA GLY A 49 5.18 -8.54 -3.48
C GLY A 49 3.76 -9.02 -3.23
N SER A 50 3.60 -9.93 -2.27
CA SER A 50 2.29 -10.30 -1.76
C SER A 50 1.65 -9.16 -0.98
N ILE A 51 0.31 -9.05 -1.04
CA ILE A 51 -0.44 -8.15 -0.15
C ILE A 51 -0.24 -8.61 1.30
N PHE A 52 0.08 -7.67 2.17
CA PHE A 52 0.28 -7.92 3.59
C PHE A 52 -1.06 -8.26 4.26
N ARG A 53 -1.11 -9.41 4.93
CA ARG A 53 -2.27 -9.85 5.72
C ARG A 53 -1.76 -10.33 7.08
N PRO A 54 -1.93 -9.56 8.16
CA PRO A 54 -1.50 -9.98 9.48
C PRO A 54 -2.40 -11.12 9.99
N ASP A 55 -1.87 -11.91 10.93
CA ASP A 55 -2.70 -12.82 11.71
C ASP A 55 -3.62 -12.05 12.68
N ALA A 56 -4.65 -12.73 13.19
CA ALA A 56 -5.63 -12.13 14.08
C ALA A 56 -5.04 -11.65 15.43
N ASP A 57 -3.90 -12.20 15.83
CA ASP A 57 -3.20 -11.85 17.08
C ASP A 57 -2.23 -10.67 16.90
N THR A 58 -2.07 -10.18 15.67
CA THR A 58 -1.22 -9.04 15.29
C THR A 58 -2.10 -7.91 14.73
N PRO A 59 -2.92 -7.25 15.56
CA PRO A 59 -3.89 -6.27 15.07
C PRO A 59 -3.21 -5.04 14.49
N VAL A 60 -3.61 -4.64 13.28
CA VAL A 60 -3.12 -3.43 12.61
C VAL A 60 -4.25 -2.44 12.41
N LEU A 61 -3.94 -1.28 11.82
CA LEU A 61 -4.96 -0.31 11.45
C LEU A 61 -6.06 -0.98 10.61
N ALA A 62 -7.32 -0.68 10.94
CA ALA A 62 -8.50 -1.26 10.29
C ALA A 62 -8.74 -2.76 10.49
N SER A 63 -8.00 -3.44 11.39
CA SER A 63 -8.36 -4.82 11.81
C SER A 63 -9.80 -4.87 12.31
N LYS A 64 -10.63 -5.75 11.72
CA LYS A 64 -12.03 -5.90 12.10
C LYS A 64 -12.16 -6.69 13.39
N THR A 65 -13.12 -6.34 14.24
CA THR A 65 -13.34 -7.00 15.53
C THR A 65 -13.83 -8.44 15.43
N ASP A 66 -14.48 -8.80 14.33
CA ASP A 66 -15.04 -10.13 14.08
C ASP A 66 -14.03 -11.10 13.42
N THR A 67 -13.19 -10.60 12.52
CA THR A 67 -12.22 -11.43 11.77
C THR A 67 -10.77 -11.24 12.21
N GLY A 68 -10.44 -10.17 12.94
CA GLY A 68 -9.07 -9.76 13.26
C GLY A 68 -8.30 -9.18 12.07
N THR A 69 -8.83 -9.29 10.86
CA THR A 69 -8.13 -8.98 9.61
C THR A 69 -8.58 -7.63 9.02
N PRO A 70 -7.64 -6.79 8.53
CA PRO A 70 -7.97 -5.56 7.84
C PRO A 70 -8.41 -5.82 6.38
N PRO A 71 -9.04 -4.85 5.70
CA PRO A 71 -9.21 -4.89 4.25
C PRO A 71 -7.84 -4.84 3.53
N ASP A 72 -7.77 -5.38 2.30
CA ASP A 72 -6.54 -5.37 1.50
C ASP A 72 -6.12 -3.94 1.08
N VAL A 73 -7.08 -3.02 0.96
CA VAL A 73 -6.84 -1.58 0.80
C VAL A 73 -7.34 -0.90 2.07
N VAL A 74 -6.41 -0.32 2.84
CA VAL A 74 -6.72 0.33 4.12
C VAL A 74 -6.89 1.84 3.88
N PRO A 75 -8.07 2.43 4.14
CA PRO A 75 -8.26 3.85 4.00
C PRO A 75 -7.53 4.59 5.14
N VAL A 76 -6.43 5.24 4.79
CA VAL A 76 -5.70 6.17 5.67
C VAL A 76 -6.29 7.55 5.45
N SER A 77 -7.39 7.85 6.16
CA SER A 77 -8.20 9.05 5.93
C SER A 77 -8.73 9.65 7.23
N ASN A 78 -8.88 10.97 7.22
CA ASN A 78 -9.50 11.76 8.28
C ASN A 78 -10.94 12.20 7.95
N ALA A 79 -11.51 11.67 6.87
CA ALA A 79 -12.86 12.01 6.43
C ALA A 79 -13.90 11.31 7.33
N VAL A 80 -14.56 12.08 8.19
CA VAL A 80 -15.51 11.56 9.18
C VAL A 80 -16.69 10.82 8.54
N GLY A 81 -16.94 9.57 8.95
CA GLY A 81 -18.09 8.75 8.55
C GLY A 81 -17.92 7.95 7.26
N GLN A 82 -16.69 7.74 6.76
CA GLN A 82 -16.37 7.00 5.53
C GLN A 82 -15.21 6.02 5.67
N GLY A 83 -14.91 5.52 6.87
CA GLY A 83 -13.83 4.55 7.11
C GLY A 83 -12.57 5.19 7.71
N ASP A 84 -12.80 6.03 8.71
CA ASP A 84 -11.87 6.95 9.33
C ASP A 84 -11.11 6.24 10.46
N TYR A 85 -9.99 5.59 10.11
CA TYR A 85 -9.18 4.84 11.07
C TYR A 85 -8.08 5.68 11.73
N THR A 86 -7.70 6.84 11.16
CA THR A 86 -6.55 7.63 11.64
C THR A 86 -6.92 8.93 12.33
N GLY A 87 -8.16 9.42 12.18
CA GLY A 87 -8.59 10.68 12.80
C GLY A 87 -7.75 11.88 12.34
N HIS A 88 -7.49 12.84 13.23
CA HIS A 88 -6.80 14.11 12.90
C HIS A 88 -5.42 14.26 13.57
N GLY A 89 -4.91 13.22 14.24
CA GLY A 89 -3.64 13.27 14.96
C GLY A 89 -2.43 13.21 14.04
N GLU A 90 -1.35 13.91 14.39
CA GLU A 90 -0.05 13.73 13.73
C GLU A 90 0.52 12.34 14.05
N LEU A 91 1.01 11.63 13.03
CA LEU A 91 1.75 10.39 13.21
C LEU A 91 3.23 10.71 13.39
N ALA A 92 3.85 10.20 14.45
CA ALA A 92 5.29 10.28 14.64
C ALA A 92 6.02 9.56 13.49
N PRO A 93 7.27 9.94 13.15
CA PRO A 93 8.06 9.22 12.15
C PRO A 93 8.16 7.72 12.48
N HIS A 94 7.80 6.87 11.52
CA HIS A 94 7.80 5.42 11.67
C HIS A 94 7.98 4.74 10.31
N ALA A 95 8.28 3.44 10.33
CA ALA A 95 8.00 2.54 9.22
C ALA A 95 6.75 1.72 9.55
N ASP A 96 5.83 1.58 8.60
CA ASP A 96 4.60 0.82 8.84
C ASP A 96 4.93 -0.63 9.18
N HIS A 97 4.12 -1.19 10.07
CA HIS A 97 4.27 -2.57 10.57
C HIS A 97 5.67 -2.89 11.14
N GLN A 98 6.51 -1.91 11.47
CA GLN A 98 7.85 -2.13 12.04
C GLN A 98 7.86 -2.96 13.34
N TRP A 99 6.71 -3.04 14.02
CA TRP A 99 6.53 -3.78 15.27
C TRP A 99 6.09 -5.23 15.06
N THR A 100 5.72 -5.63 13.83
CA THR A 100 5.30 -7.00 13.53
C THR A 100 6.52 -7.90 13.26
N PRO A 101 6.39 -9.24 13.39
CA PRO A 101 7.51 -10.16 13.12
C PRO A 101 7.99 -10.14 11.66
N LEU A 102 7.11 -9.76 10.73
CA LEU A 102 7.39 -9.65 9.31
C LEU A 102 6.87 -8.28 8.80
N PRO A 103 7.68 -7.22 8.95
CA PRO A 103 7.33 -5.90 8.44
C PRO A 103 7.19 -5.89 6.92
N VAL A 104 6.43 -4.94 6.43
CA VAL A 104 6.20 -4.73 5.00
C VAL A 104 7.39 -4.07 4.32
N THR A 105 7.56 -4.37 3.04
CA THR A 105 8.71 -3.90 2.25
C THR A 105 8.42 -2.67 1.39
N ALA A 106 7.16 -2.40 1.06
CA ALA A 106 6.76 -1.26 0.25
C ALA A 106 5.32 -0.84 0.55
N HIS A 107 5.08 0.46 0.45
CA HIS A 107 3.77 1.09 0.57
C HIS A 107 3.38 1.73 -0.75
N TYR A 108 2.08 1.69 -1.01
CA TYR A 108 1.44 2.39 -2.10
C TYR A 108 0.44 3.33 -1.43
N LEU A 109 0.54 4.62 -1.77
CA LEU A 109 -0.40 5.68 -1.36
C LEU A 109 -0.96 6.39 -2.61
#